data_AF-A0A7Y5DU39-F1
#
_entry.id   AF-A0A7Y5DU39-F1
#
_cell.length_a   1.000
_cell.length_b   1.000
_cell.length_c   1.000
_cell.angle_alpha   90.00
_cell.angle_beta   90.00
_cell.angle_gamma   90.00
#
_symmetry.space_group_name_H-M   'P 1'
#
loop_
_entity.id
_entity.type
_entity.pdbx_description
1 polymer ?
#
loop_
_entity_poly.entity_id
_entity_poly.type
_entity_poly.pdbx_seq_one_letter_code
_entity_poly.pdbx_strand_id
1 'polypeptide(L)' 'MRVRCQMQTKAGMVAQYDGHIDVRCHDLAEWNEVFHAAVKELQQTAFPDYNASMWKLIGYERIN' A
#
# COMPACT_ATOMS: atom_id res chain seq x y z
N MET A 1 -12.67 -8.39 -1.65
CA MET A 1 -13.00 -7.17 -2.42
C MET A 1 -11.72 -6.60 -3.03
N ARG A 2 -11.78 -5.97 -4.21
CA ARG A 2 -10.60 -5.30 -4.80
C ARG A 2 -10.57 -3.82 -4.45
N VAL A 3 -9.38 -3.32 -4.13
CA VAL A 3 -9.15 -1.97 -3.64
C VAL A 3 -7.92 -1.42 -4.34
N ARG A 4 -8.00 -0.20 -4.85
CA ARG A 4 -6.86 0.55 -5.35
C ARG A 4 -6.33 1.44 -4.25
N CYS A 5 -5.06 1.29 -3.90
CA CYS A 5 -4.38 2.01 -2.84
C CYS A 5 -3.35 2.96 -3.43
N GLN A 6 -3.40 4.23 -3.05
CA GLN A 6 -2.32 5.18 -3.33
C GLN A 6 -1.27 5.07 -2.23
N MET A 7 -0.11 4.52 -2.58
CA MET A 7 1.00 4.27 -1.69
C MET A 7 2.15 5.21 -2.01
N GLN A 8 2.76 5.77 -0.95
CA GLN A 8 3.93 6.62 -1.06
C GLN A 8 4.99 6.14 -0.08
N THR A 9 6.24 6.08 -0.52
CA THR A 9 7.38 5.95 0.41
C THR A 9 7.52 7.22 1.22
N LYS A 10 7.76 7.10 2.53
CA LYS A 10 8.01 8.26 3.40
C LYS A 10 9.25 9.03 2.93
N ALA A 11 9.21 10.34 3.13
CA ALA A 11 10.32 11.24 2.77
C ALA A 11 11.64 10.80 3.41
N GLY A 12 12.73 10.81 2.64
CA GLY A 12 14.06 10.38 3.06
C GLY A 12 14.83 9.71 1.92
N MET A 13 15.94 9.04 2.24
CA MET A 13 16.78 8.33 1.26
C MET A 13 16.03 7.22 0.50
N VAL A 14 14.86 6.81 0.99
CA VAL A 14 14.01 5.75 0.43
C VAL A 14 12.76 6.28 -0.29
N ALA A 15 12.66 7.60 -0.53
CA ALA A 15 11.54 8.23 -1.23
C ALA A 15 11.55 7.90 -2.73
N GLN A 16 11.25 6.65 -3.08
CA GLN A 16 11.41 6.09 -4.43
C GLN A 16 10.08 5.74 -5.10
N TYR A 17 8.96 5.73 -4.37
CA TYR A 17 7.67 5.31 -4.90
C TYR A 17 6.55 6.28 -4.50
N ASP A 18 5.80 6.73 -5.50
CA ASP A 18 4.52 7.44 -5.37
C ASP A 18 3.61 6.92 -6.48
N GLY A 19 2.67 6.04 -6.12
CA GLY A 19 1.93 5.27 -7.11
C GLY A 19 0.72 4.54 -6.56
N HIS A 20 0.06 3.83 -7.47
CA HIS A 20 -1.12 3.04 -7.16
C HIS A 20 -0.83 1.55 -7.28
N ILE A 21 -1.44 0.78 -6.38
CA ILE A 21 -1.45 -0.68 -6.42
C ILE A 21 -2.87 -1.19 -6.17
N ASP A 22 -3.20 -2.33 -6.76
CA ASP A 22 -4.49 -2.96 -6.59
C ASP A 22 -4.33 -4.20 -5.69
N VAL A 23 -5.04 -4.23 -4.57
CA VAL A 23 -4.98 -5.32 -3.58
C VAL A 23 -6.35 -5.93 -3.30
N ARG A 24 -6.33 -7.11 -2.68
CA ARG A 24 -7.54 -7.75 -2.16
C ARG A 24 -7.62 -7.53 -0.65
N CYS A 25 -8.74 -6.95 -0.20
CA CYS A 25 -9.07 -6.79 1.22
C CYS A 25 -10.42 -7.46 1.52
N HIS A 26 -10.62 -7.85 2.77
CA HIS A 26 -11.87 -8.39 3.28
C HIS A 26 -12.76 -7.27 3.79
N ASP A 27 -12.21 -6.32 4.55
CA ASP A 27 -12.91 -5.14 5.04
C ASP A 27 -12.24 -3.82 4.56
N LEU A 28 -13.06 -2.83 4.23
CA LEU A 28 -12.63 -1.46 3.91
C LEU A 28 -12.80 -0.50 5.09
N ALA A 29 -13.57 -0.86 6.12
CA ALA A 29 -13.70 -0.03 7.31
C ALA A 29 -12.39 0.07 8.09
N GLU A 30 -11.50 -0.93 7.94
CA GLU A 30 -10.22 -0.97 8.61
C GLU A 30 -9.08 -0.45 7.72
N TRP A 31 -8.76 0.83 7.86
CA TRP A 31 -7.61 1.46 7.18
C TRP A 31 -6.30 0.68 7.36
N ASN A 32 -6.11 0.06 8.52
CA ASN A 32 -4.94 -0.77 8.82
C ASN A 32 -4.89 -2.07 8.01
N GLU A 33 -6.05 -2.70 7.75
CA GLU A 33 -6.11 -3.90 6.90
C GLU A 33 -5.67 -3.55 5.47
N VAL A 34 -6.23 -2.47 4.92
CA VAL A 34 -5.91 -1.99 3.58
C VAL A 34 -4.43 -1.64 3.47
N PHE A 35 -3.89 -0.95 4.47
CA PHE A 35 -2.47 -0.61 4.52
C PHE A 35 -1.57 -1.84 4.57
N HIS A 36 -1.86 -2.83 5.43
CA HIS A 36 -1.04 -4.03 5.52
C HIS A 36 -1.11 -4.89 4.26
N ALA A 37 -2.28 -4.99 3.63
CA ALA A 37 -2.43 -5.65 2.34
C ALA A 37 -1.58 -4.96 1.26
N ALA A 38 -1.64 -3.63 1.20
CA ALA A 38 -0.86 -2.81 0.28
C ALA A 38 0.66 -2.97 0.48
N VAL A 39 1.14 -2.91 1.72
CA VAL A 39 2.55 -3.12 2.04
C VAL A 39 3.01 -4.52 1.63
N LYS A 40 2.21 -5.55 1.94
CA LYS A 40 2.54 -6.93 1.61
C LYS A 40 2.66 -7.15 0.10
N GLU A 41 1.75 -6.57 -0.68
CA GLU A 41 1.79 -6.66 -2.14
C GLU A 41 3.07 -5.99 -2.69
N LEU A 42 3.41 -4.79 -2.22
CA LEU A 42 4.63 -4.08 -2.62
C LEU A 42 5.89 -4.86 -2.26
N GLN A 43 5.93 -5.46 -1.06
CA GLN A 43 7.04 -6.33 -0.63
C GLN A 43 7.19 -7.54 -1.54
N GLN A 44 6.09 -8.14 -2.00
CA GLN A 44 6.14 -9.36 -2.82
C GLN A 44 6.49 -9.08 -4.28
N THR A 45 6.24 -7.87 -4.79
CA THR A 45 6.30 -7.59 -6.24
C THR A 45 7.42 -6.63 -6.65
N ALA A 46 7.75 -5.62 -5.84
CA ALA A 46 8.64 -4.53 -6.28
C ALA A 46 9.66 -4.07 -5.22
N PHE A 47 9.35 -4.18 -3.93
CA PHE A 47 10.17 -3.63 -2.84
C PHE A 47 10.36 -4.64 -1.69
N PRO A 48 11.02 -5.78 -1.94
CA PRO A 48 11.17 -6.86 -0.95
C PRO A 48 11.93 -6.43 0.32
N ASP A 49 12.83 -5.46 0.20
CA ASP A 49 13.64 -4.97 1.34
C ASP A 49 12.93 -3.89 2.17
N TYR A 50 11.77 -3.42 1.72
CA TYR A 50 11.05 -2.34 2.38
C TYR A 50 10.14 -2.91 3.46
N ASN A 51 10.01 -2.20 4.59
CA ASN A 51 9.09 -2.60 5.67
C ASN A 51 7.93 -1.59 5.81
N ALA A 52 6.89 -1.97 6.57
CA ALA A 52 5.69 -1.14 6.75
C ALA A 52 5.99 0.29 7.23
N SER A 53 7.04 0.50 8.03
CA SER A 53 7.38 1.83 8.53
C SER A 53 7.84 2.80 7.44
N MET A 54 8.27 2.28 6.28
CA MET A 54 8.73 3.07 5.13
C MET A 54 7.59 3.57 4.24
N TRP A 55 6.36 3.10 4.49
CA TRP A 55 5.21 3.39 3.64
C TRP A 55 4.23 4.34 4.30
N LYS A 56 3.49 5.06 3.45
CA LYS A 56 2.35 5.88 3.80
C LYS A 56 1.22 5.56 2.81
N LEU A 57 0.06 5.17 3.34
CA LEU A 57 -1.17 5.09 2.58
C LEU A 57 -1.77 6.49 2.50
N ILE A 58 -1.90 7.03 1.30
CA ILE A 58 -2.45 8.37 1.06
C ILE A 58 -3.98 8.31 0.97
N GLY A 59 -4.48 7.28 0.31
CA GLY A 59 -5.89 7.09 0.00
C GLY A 59 -6.14 5.70 -0.55
N TYR A 60 -7.40 5.28 -0.54
CA TYR A 60 -7.82 4.11 -1.28
C TYR A 60 -9.25 4.25 -1.79
N GLU A 61 -9.56 3.51 -2.83
CA GLU A 61 -10.91 3.40 -3.38
C GLU A 61 -11.24 1.95 -3.72
N ARG A 62 -12.52 1.60 -3.57
CA ARG A 62 -13.01 0.30 -4.03
C ARG A 62 -13.05 0.31 -5.55
N ILE A 63 -12.51 -0.75 -6.16
CA ILE A 63 -12.58 -0.96 -7.61
C ILE A 63 -13.44 -2.19 -7.92
N ASN A 64 -14.20 -2.11 -9.02
CA ASN A 64 -15.15 -3.15 -9.45
C ASN A 64 -14.46 -4.38 -10.04
#